data_AF-A0A7C5HCP7-F1
#
_entry.id   AF-A0A7C5HCP7-F1
#
_cell.length_a   1.000
_cell.length_b   1.000
_cell.length_c   1.000
_cell.angle_alpha   90.00
_cell.angle_beta   90.00
_cell.angle_gamma   90.00
#
_symmetry.space_group_name_H-M   'P 1'
#
loop_
_entity.id
_entity.type
_entity.pdbx_description
1 polymer ?
#
loop_
_entity_poly.entity_id
_entity_poly.type
_entity_poly.pdbx_seq_one_letter_code
_entity_poly.pdbx_strand_id
1 'polypeptide(L)'
;MDNKIAIIGLGYVGLPLAHAFSEKYKVVGLDINQERIQELKSGFDRTLELSKAQVNESIQNGMVFSADMEDAKACNIFIITVP
;
A
#
# COMPACT_ATOMS: atom_id res chain seq x y z
N MET A 1 4.85 -21.44 2.31
CA MET A 1 5.34 -20.04 2.34
C MET A 1 4.11 -19.15 2.25
N ASP A 2 3.97 -18.19 3.14
CA ASP A 2 2.89 -17.19 3.01
C ASP A 2 3.23 -16.22 1.88
N ASN A 3 2.26 -15.90 1.04
CA ASN A 3 2.42 -14.89 0.00
C ASN A 3 2.36 -13.50 0.65
N LYS A 4 3.47 -12.77 0.60
CA LYS A 4 3.64 -11.40 1.10
C LYS A 4 4.00 -10.51 -0.06
N ILE A 5 3.13 -9.54 -0.33
CA ILE A 5 3.16 -8.73 -1.54
C ILE A 5 3.68 -7.34 -1.19
N ALA A 6 4.67 -6.87 -1.95
CA ALA A 6 5.07 -5.47 -1.96
C ALA A 6 4.54 -4.82 -3.24
N ILE A 7 3.74 -3.76 -3.08
CA ILE A 7 3.30 -2.90 -4.19
C ILE A 7 4.17 -1.64 -4.16
N ILE A 8 4.95 -1.41 -5.21
CA ILE A 8 5.88 -0.28 -5.32
C ILE A 8 5.26 0.79 -6.22
N GLY A 9 5.06 1.98 -5.66
CA GLY A 9 4.27 3.07 -6.21
C GLY A 9 2.83 3.03 -5.70
N LEU A 10 2.36 4.10 -5.06
CA LEU A 10 0.99 4.23 -4.52
C LEU A 10 0.22 5.37 -5.22
N GLY A 11 0.35 5.39 -6.54
CA GLY A 11 -0.45 6.23 -7.44
C GLY A 11 -1.73 5.54 -7.91
N TYR A 12 -2.24 6.00 -9.05
CA TYR A 12 -3.50 5.57 -9.67
C TYR A 12 -3.67 4.04 -9.77
N VAL A 13 -2.63 3.32 -10.17
CA VAL A 13 -2.69 1.86 -10.32
C VAL A 13 -2.37 1.15 -9.00
N GLY A 14 -1.26 1.54 -8.37
CA GLY A 14 -0.72 0.80 -7.24
C GLY A 14 -1.58 0.87 -5.98
N LEU A 15 -2.18 2.01 -5.66
CA LEU A 15 -2.98 2.15 -4.43
C LEU A 15 -4.26 1.29 -4.45
N PRO A 16 -5.12 1.35 -5.49
CA PRO A 16 -6.29 0.47 -5.58
C PRO A 16 -5.90 -1.01 -5.62
N LEU A 17 -4.80 -1.36 -6.30
CA LEU A 17 -4.29 -2.72 -6.35
C LEU A 17 -3.87 -3.22 -4.96
N ALA A 18 -3.16 -2.38 -4.20
CA ALA A 18 -2.71 -2.72 -2.86
C ALA A 18 -3.90 -2.92 -1.90
N HIS A 19 -4.92 -2.08 -1.99
CA HIS A 19 -6.18 -2.23 -1.25
C HIS A 19 -6.85 -3.58 -1.58
N ALA A 20 -7.05 -3.89 -2.86
CA ALA A 20 -7.69 -5.14 -3.29
C ALA A 20 -6.91 -6.39 -2.82
N PHE A 21 -5.58 -6.35 -2.84
CA PHE A 21 -4.77 -7.46 -2.30
C PHE A 21 -4.79 -7.53 -0.77
N SER A 22 -4.96 -6.41 -0.07
CA SER A 22 -5.00 -6.38 1.40
C SER A 22 -6.13 -7.21 1.98
N GLU A 23 -7.23 -7.40 1.25
CA GLU A 23 -8.36 -8.25 1.66
C GLU A 23 -7.98 -9.72 1.89
N LYS A 24 -6.90 -10.19 1.26
CA LYS A 24 -6.52 -11.62 1.25
C LYS A 24 -5.08 -11.91 1.59
N TYR A 25 -4.19 -10.92 1.43
CA TYR A 25 -2.75 -11.10 1.57
C TYR A 25 -2.15 -10.05 2.49
N LYS A 26 -0.98 -10.36 3.04
CA LYS A 26 -0.16 -9.37 3.72
C LYS A 26 0.47 -8.48 2.65
N VAL A 27 0.13 -7.19 2.70
CA VAL A 27 0.55 -6.20 1.71
C VAL A 27 1.39 -5.12 2.37
N VAL A 28 2.53 -4.82 1.76
CA VAL A 28 3.31 -3.61 2.01
C VAL A 28 3.15 -2.69 0.80
N GLY A 29 2.53 -1.53 1.00
CA GLY A 29 2.47 -0.46 0.01
C GLY A 29 3.66 0.47 0.19
N LEU A 30 4.51 0.57 -0.82
CA LEU A 30 5.71 1.40 -0.83
C LEU A 30 5.55 2.61 -1.75
N ASP A 31 5.88 3.78 -1.23
CA ASP A 31 6.01 5.00 -2.04
C ASP A 31 7.15 5.86 -1.48
N ILE A 32 7.99 6.40 -2.37
CA ILE A 32 9.13 7.25 -1.98
C ILE A 32 8.68 8.57 -1.36
N ASN A 33 7.44 8.99 -1.61
CA ASN A 33 6.90 10.23 -1.09
C ASN A 33 6.44 10.06 0.36
N GLN A 34 7.20 10.59 1.31
CA GLN A 34 6.87 10.48 2.74
C GLN A 34 5.53 11.14 3.09
N GLU A 35 5.20 12.29 2.49
CA GLU A 35 3.93 12.96 2.74
C GLU A 35 2.76 12.09 2.31
N ARG A 36 2.86 11.47 1.13
CA ARG A 36 1.89 10.49 0.62
C ARG A 36 1.67 9.35 1.62
N ILE A 37 2.75 8.81 2.17
CA ILE A 37 2.67 7.75 3.17
C ILE A 37 2.00 8.22 4.47
N GLN A 38 2.28 9.44 4.93
CA GLN A 38 1.61 9.98 6.12
C GLN A 38 0.12 10.22 5.91
N GLU A 39 -0.27 10.76 4.74
CA GLU A 39 -1.68 10.90 4.34
C GLU A 39 -2.41 9.54 4.42
N LEU A 40 -1.86 8.52 3.77
CA LEU A 40 -2.48 7.19 3.72
C LEU A 40 -2.55 6.53 5.09
N LYS A 41 -1.50 6.65 5.91
CA LYS A 41 -1.52 6.20 7.32
C LYS A 41 -2.59 6.90 8.15
N SER A 42 -2.93 8.15 7.82
CA SER A 42 -3.99 8.91 8.50
C SER A 42 -5.41 8.58 7.99
N GLY A 43 -5.54 7.64 7.04
CA GLY A 43 -6.83 7.30 6.43
C GLY A 43 -7.28 8.31 5.37
N PHE A 44 -6.35 9.11 4.81
CA PHE A 44 -6.64 10.13 3.82
C PHE A 44 -5.92 9.84 2.51
N ASP A 45 -6.66 9.92 1.40
CA ASP A 45 -6.12 9.84 0.06
C ASP A 45 -6.44 11.12 -0.73
N ARG A 46 -5.41 11.95 -0.97
CA ARG A 46 -5.55 13.19 -1.76
C ARG A 46 -5.89 12.95 -3.24
N THR A 47 -5.62 11.75 -3.77
CA THR A 47 -5.86 11.42 -5.17
C THR A 47 -7.31 11.00 -5.44
N LEU A 48 -8.07 10.72 -4.39
CA LEU A 48 -9.46 10.23 -4.46
C LEU A 48 -9.63 8.87 -5.16
N GLU A 49 -8.53 8.12 -5.32
CA GLU A 49 -8.57 6.76 -5.87
C GLU A 49 -9.19 5.78 -4.88
N LEU A 50 -8.97 6.02 -3.59
CA LEU A 50 -9.67 5.34 -2.51
C LEU A 50 -10.47 6.33 -1.68
N SER A 51 -11.70 5.93 -1.35
CA SER A 51 -12.47 6.63 -0.32
C SER A 51 -11.81 6.46 1.06
N LYS A 52 -12.11 7.39 1.98
CA LYS A 52 -11.67 7.29 3.39
C LYS A 52 -12.03 5.92 4.02
N ALA A 53 -13.18 5.35 3.65
CA ALA A 53 -13.59 4.03 4.11
C ALA A 53 -12.63 2.93 3.63
N GLN A 54 -12.27 2.94 2.35
CA GLN A 54 -11.36 1.95 1.74
C GLN A 54 -9.91 2.08 2.23
N VAL A 55 -9.42 3.31 2.48
CA VAL A 55 -8.10 3.49 3.09
C VAL A 55 -8.11 2.92 4.51
N ASN A 56 -9.13 3.24 5.31
CA ASN A 56 -9.27 2.68 6.66
C ASN A 56 -9.42 1.16 6.66
N GLU A 57 -10.16 0.60 5.70
CA GLU A 57 -10.26 -0.84 5.51
C GLU A 57 -8.90 -1.47 5.21
N SER A 58 -8.09 -0.84 4.36
CA SER A 58 -6.72 -1.30 4.09
C SER A 58 -5.86 -1.32 5.36
N ILE A 59 -5.98 -0.30 6.20
CA ILE A 59 -5.30 -0.24 7.50
C ILE A 59 -5.80 -1.35 8.43
N GLN A 60 -7.12 -1.58 8.48
CA GLN A 60 -7.74 -2.63 9.30
C GLN A 60 -7.32 -4.03 8.84
N ASN A 61 -7.14 -4.22 7.53
CA ASN A 61 -6.61 -5.45 6.93
C ASN A 61 -5.12 -5.67 7.24
N GLY A 62 -4.46 -4.73 7.93
CA GLY A 62 -3.05 -4.82 8.30
C GLY A 62 -2.10 -4.46 7.15
N MET A 63 -2.57 -3.71 6.15
CA MET A 63 -1.70 -3.17 5.11
C MET A 63 -0.69 -2.19 5.73
N VAL A 64 0.58 -2.36 5.38
CA VAL A 64 1.66 -1.47 5.83
C VAL A 64 1.95 -0.45 4.73
N PHE A 65 1.67 0.83 4.99
CA PHE A 65 2.17 1.92 4.15
C PHE A 65 3.59 2.29 4.61
N SER A 66 4.57 2.32 3.70
CA SER A 66 5.94 2.72 4.05
C SER A 66 6.65 3.48 2.93
N ALA A 67 7.65 4.27 3.31
CA ALA A 67 8.61 4.88 2.41
C ALA A 67 10.00 4.21 2.51
N ASP A 68 10.13 3.18 3.34
CA ASP A 68 11.39 2.46 3.57
C ASP A 68 11.33 1.05 2.96
N MET A 69 12.29 0.76 2.09
CA MET A 69 12.43 -0.55 1.44
C MET A 69 12.69 -1.68 2.44
N GLU A 70 13.22 -1.37 3.64
CA GLU A 70 13.44 -2.34 4.71
C GLU A 70 12.14 -3.06 5.10
N ASP A 71 11.00 -2.37 5.07
CA ASP A 71 9.69 -2.94 5.42
C ASP A 71 9.20 -3.98 4.41
N ALA A 72 9.71 -3.95 3.17
CA ALA A 72 9.39 -4.93 2.13
C ALA A 72 10.36 -6.11 2.06
N LYS A 73 11.42 -6.16 2.88
CA LYS A 73 12.39 -7.28 2.88
C LYS A 73 11.76 -8.64 3.13
N ALA A 74 10.67 -8.67 3.90
CA ALA A 74 9.95 -9.89 4.20
C ALA A 74 8.96 -10.31 3.08
N CYS A 75 8.77 -9.51 2.04
CA CYS A 75 7.92 -9.82 0.90
C CYS A 75 8.62 -10.77 -0.09
N ASN A 76 7.83 -11.59 -0.77
CA ASN A 76 8.30 -12.56 -1.78
C ASN A 76 7.68 -12.32 -3.17
N ILE A 77 6.73 -11.40 -3.28
CA ILE A 77 6.14 -10.96 -4.54
C ILE A 77 6.26 -9.44 -4.59
N PHE A 78 6.80 -8.92 -5.69
CA PHE A 78 6.98 -7.47 -5.90
C PHE A 78 6.26 -7.06 -7.17
N ILE A 79 5.34 -6.11 -7.04
CA ILE A 79 4.59 -5.53 -8.17
C ILE A 79 4.99 -4.07 -8.27
N ILE A 80 5.57 -3.68 -9.40
CA ILE A 80 6.10 -2.34 -9.63
C ILE A 80 5.12 -1.57 -10.51
N THR A 81 4.66 -0.41 -10.01
CA THR A 81 3.65 0.46 -10.65
C THR A 81 4.10 1.92 -10.68
N VAL A 82 5.39 2.15 -10.95
CA VAL A 82 6.00 3.47 -11.14
C VAL A 82 6.16 3.76 -12.65
N PRO A 83 6.14 5.03 -13.08
CA PRO A 83 6.50 5.41 -14.46
C PRO A 83 7.99 5.18 -14.77
#